data_AF-A0AAD9RN47-F1
#
_entry.id   AF-A0AAD9RN47-F1
#
_cell.length_a   1.000
_cell.length_b   1.000
_cell.length_c   1.000
_cell.angle_alpha   90.00
_cell.angle_beta   90.00
_cell.angle_gamma   90.00
#
_symmetry.space_group_name_H-M   'P 1'
#
loop_
_entity.id
_entity.type
_entity.pdbx_description
1 polymer ?
#
loop_
_entity_poly.entity_id
_entity_poly.type
_entity_poly.pdbx_seq_one_letter_code
_entity_poly.pdbx_strand_id
1 'polypeptide(L)'
;MIMIFYARKARRMNVICITSTALSYFAFVLAPMNDGKNKFRPNLTLRRLPVEGWFPFDEKQSPVFEIIYTTQWVQTFFLISVILAIDSFLCVVVLHACGQFAVLSKRIKNYTGIVKHEKVNNNNGECACLSCIVKNHVSLIEYVKIIEDSFNELILFQLLGDSVLLSVEGYLLVVAEDIRNTAYNLEWYRYTSCSASPLVLLIRSGFSCKITAGRFSVMRLSYYKKIITTSISYISVLKAIK
;
A
#
# COMPACT_ATOMS: atom_id res chain seq x y z
N MET A 1 -19.37 0.18 -24.14
CA MET A 1 -18.04 0.83 -24.17
C MET A 1 -17.61 1.40 -22.81
N ILE A 2 -18.46 2.15 -22.10
CA ILE A 2 -18.13 2.77 -20.79
C ILE A 2 -17.77 1.72 -19.71
N MET A 3 -18.59 0.68 -19.54
CA MET A 3 -18.32 -0.39 -18.56
C MET A 3 -16.99 -1.11 -18.81
N ILE A 4 -16.64 -1.35 -20.09
CA ILE A 4 -15.36 -1.98 -20.48
C ILE A 4 -14.18 -1.07 -20.13
N PHE A 5 -14.34 0.25 -20.26
CA PHE A 5 -13.31 1.21 -19.84
C PHE A 5 -13.05 1.12 -18.33
N TYR A 6 -14.09 1.13 -17.50
CA TYR A 6 -13.94 0.98 -16.04
C TYR A 6 -13.37 -0.38 -15.65
N ALA A 7 -13.80 -1.47 -16.29
CA ALA A 7 -13.23 -2.80 -16.07
C ALA A 7 -11.74 -2.87 -16.46
N ARG A 8 -11.33 -2.22 -17.56
CA ARG A 8 -9.91 -2.10 -17.94
C ARG A 8 -9.13 -1.24 -16.94
N LYS A 9 -9.73 -0.15 -16.43
CA LYS A 9 -9.11 0.70 -15.41
C LYS A 9 -8.89 -0.08 -14.11
N ALA A 10 -9.89 -0.81 -13.62
CA ALA A 10 -9.78 -1.67 -12.44
C ALA A 10 -8.68 -2.71 -12.59
N ARG A 11 -8.65 -3.43 -13.73
CA ARG A 11 -7.59 -4.41 -14.02
C ARG A 11 -6.20 -3.78 -14.06
N ARG A 12 -6.05 -2.59 -14.67
CA ARG A 12 -4.76 -1.89 -14.68
C ARG A 12 -4.32 -1.49 -13.27
N MET A 13 -5.22 -0.94 -12.46
CA MET A 13 -4.92 -0.60 -11.07
C MET A 13 -4.49 -1.83 -10.27
N ASN A 14 -5.26 -2.92 -10.32
CA ASN A 14 -4.92 -4.15 -9.60
C ASN A 14 -3.60 -4.75 -10.07
N VAL A 15 -3.33 -4.80 -11.38
CA VAL A 15 -2.04 -5.29 -11.91
C VAL A 15 -0.88 -4.46 -11.38
N ILE A 16 -0.99 -3.13 -11.36
CA ILE A 16 0.06 -2.24 -10.83
C ILE A 16 0.30 -2.52 -9.34
N CYS A 17 -0.77 -2.65 -8.53
CA CYS A 17 -0.65 -2.94 -7.10
C CYS A 17 0.00 -4.31 -6.85
N ILE A 18 -0.47 -5.35 -7.55
CA ILE A 18 0.05 -6.71 -7.40
C ILE A 18 1.53 -6.78 -7.79
N THR A 19 1.91 -6.17 -8.93
CA THR A 19 3.32 -6.19 -9.36
C THR A 19 4.22 -5.36 -8.43
N SER A 20 3.74 -4.22 -7.92
CA SER A 20 4.51 -3.43 -6.94
C SER A 20 4.72 -4.19 -5.64
N THR A 21 3.70 -4.88 -5.13
CA THR A 21 3.79 -5.62 -3.87
C THR A 21 4.65 -6.88 -4.02
N ALA A 22 4.54 -7.58 -5.15
CA ALA A 22 5.41 -8.71 -5.46
C ALA A 22 6.89 -8.28 -5.47
N LEU A 23 7.21 -7.16 -6.13
CA LEU A 23 8.57 -6.63 -6.17
C LEU A 23 9.09 -6.29 -4.76
N SER A 24 8.28 -5.62 -3.95
CA SER A 24 8.62 -5.30 -2.55
C SER A 24 8.82 -6.55 -1.70
N TYR A 25 7.97 -7.56 -1.84
CA TYR A 25 8.11 -8.84 -1.15
C TYR A 25 9.40 -9.56 -1.51
N PHE A 26 9.72 -9.67 -2.81
CA PHE A 26 10.99 -10.25 -3.26
C PHE A 26 12.20 -9.47 -2.75
N ALA A 27 12.12 -8.13 -2.69
CA ALA A 27 13.19 -7.32 -2.13
C ALA A 27 13.38 -7.56 -0.62
N PHE A 28 12.28 -7.67 0.15
CA PHE A 28 12.31 -7.97 1.59
C PHE A 28 12.91 -9.35 1.87
N VAL A 29 12.52 -10.35 1.09
CA VAL A 29 13.07 -11.72 1.08
C VAL A 29 14.59 -11.69 0.83
N LEU A 30 15.07 -10.93 -0.15
CA LEU A 30 16.50 -10.92 -0.49
C LEU A 30 17.35 -10.01 0.43
N ALA A 31 16.75 -9.12 1.20
CA ALA A 31 17.48 -8.15 2.04
C ALA A 31 18.47 -8.78 3.03
N PRO A 32 18.13 -9.83 3.80
CA PRO A 32 19.05 -10.46 4.77
C PRO A 32 20.24 -11.15 4.10
N MET A 33 20.08 -11.62 2.85
CA MET A 33 21.16 -12.26 2.10
C MET A 33 22.24 -11.25 1.69
N ASN A 34 21.86 -9.99 1.48
CA ASN A 34 22.78 -8.94 1.08
C ASN A 34 23.53 -8.34 2.29
N ASP A 35 22.97 -8.46 3.50
CA ASP A 35 23.54 -7.95 4.76
C ASP A 35 24.62 -8.89 5.36
N GLY A 36 24.75 -10.11 4.82
CA GLY A 36 25.68 -11.15 5.28
C GLY A 36 27.18 -10.90 5.03
N LYS A 37 27.60 -9.73 4.53
CA LYS A 37 29.02 -9.43 4.21
C LYS A 37 29.62 -8.36 5.13
N ASN A 38 29.67 -8.64 6.43
CA ASN A 38 30.40 -7.78 7.37
C ASN A 38 31.91 -8.10 7.30
N LYS A 39 32.70 -7.27 6.61
CA LYS A 39 34.15 -7.44 6.38
C LYS A 39 35.02 -7.47 7.66
N PHE A 40 34.46 -7.19 8.84
CA PHE A 40 35.22 -6.96 10.08
C PHE A 40 35.40 -8.22 10.96
N ARG A 41 34.58 -9.27 10.79
CA ARG A 41 34.75 -10.57 11.47
C ARG A 41 34.43 -11.74 10.52
N PRO A 42 35.42 -12.33 9.86
CA PRO A 42 35.18 -13.37 8.83
C PRO A 42 34.60 -14.69 9.38
N ASN A 43 34.64 -14.91 10.70
CA ASN A 43 34.22 -16.18 11.34
C ASN A 43 32.85 -16.12 12.06
N LEU A 44 32.10 -15.01 11.97
CA LEU A 44 30.78 -14.91 12.58
C LEU A 44 29.74 -14.62 11.50
N THR A 45 29.06 -15.65 11.02
CA THR A 45 27.88 -15.53 10.16
C THR A 45 26.75 -14.92 10.98
N LEU A 46 26.64 -13.59 10.97
CA LEU A 46 25.55 -12.87 11.61
C LEU A 46 24.25 -13.12 10.81
N ARG A 47 23.62 -14.27 11.04
CA ARG A 47 22.34 -14.64 10.45
C ARG A 47 21.24 -13.84 11.15
N ARG A 48 20.64 -12.88 10.43
CA ARG A 48 19.48 -12.11 10.92
C ARG A 48 18.21 -12.64 10.28
N LEU A 49 17.18 -12.84 11.10
CA LEU A 49 15.84 -13.14 10.60
C LEU A 49 15.22 -11.86 10.00
N PRO A 50 14.40 -11.97 8.94
CA PRO A 50 13.69 -10.83 8.33
C PRO A 50 12.84 -10.07 9.34
N VAL A 51 12.22 -10.82 10.27
CA VAL A 51 11.49 -10.27 11.41
C VAL A 51 12.14 -10.80 12.68
N GLU A 52 12.66 -9.88 13.50
CA GLU A 52 13.16 -10.21 14.83
C GLU A 52 11.96 -10.48 15.75
N GLY A 53 11.98 -11.61 16.43
CA GLY A 53 10.94 -12.06 17.34
C GLY A 53 11.57 -12.78 18.51
N TRP A 54 10.86 -12.84 19.64
CA TRP A 54 11.33 -13.61 20.78
C TRP A 54 10.97 -15.09 20.59
N PHE A 55 11.98 -15.96 20.65
CA PHE A 55 11.81 -17.41 20.59
C PHE A 55 12.33 -18.07 21.88
N PRO A 56 11.65 -19.10 22.42
CA PRO A 56 12.10 -19.79 23.63
C PRO A 56 13.28 -20.76 23.39
N PHE A 57 13.90 -20.74 22.21
CA PHE A 57 14.99 -21.62 21.79
C PHE A 57 16.00 -20.86 20.93
N ASP A 58 17.20 -21.44 20.74
CA ASP A 58 18.29 -20.81 19.98
C ASP A 58 17.99 -20.72 18.47
N GLU A 59 17.47 -19.57 18.05
CA GLU A 59 17.10 -19.22 16.67
C GLU A 59 18.27 -19.19 15.66
N LYS A 60 19.52 -19.10 16.15
CA LYS A 60 20.72 -18.90 15.32
C LYS A 60 21.42 -20.21 14.93
N GLN A 61 21.00 -21.33 15.52
CA GLN A 61 21.57 -22.64 15.21
C GLN A 61 20.97 -23.19 13.92
N SER A 62 21.81 -23.77 13.06
CA SER A 62 21.33 -24.57 11.92
C SER A 62 20.93 -25.95 12.44
N PRO A 63 19.74 -26.50 12.09
CA PRO A 63 18.82 -26.13 11.00
C PRO A 63 17.62 -25.24 11.39
N VAL A 64 17.52 -24.85 12.66
CA VAL A 64 16.35 -24.12 13.21
C VAL A 64 16.16 -22.77 12.51
N PHE A 65 17.27 -22.07 12.25
CA PHE A 65 17.25 -20.81 11.51
C PHE A 65 16.57 -20.94 10.14
N GLU A 66 16.97 -21.94 9.34
CA GLU A 66 16.42 -22.16 8.00
C GLU A 66 14.91 -22.46 8.03
N ILE A 67 14.45 -23.17 9.07
CA ILE A 67 13.02 -23.47 9.26
C ILE A 67 12.22 -22.20 9.60
N ILE A 68 12.67 -21.40 10.57
CA ILE A 68 11.97 -20.16 10.94
C ILE A 68 11.92 -19.20 9.76
N TYR A 69 13.05 -19.06 9.04
CA TYR A 69 13.17 -18.19 7.89
C TYR A 69 12.18 -18.54 6.78
N THR A 70 12.12 -19.82 6.40
CA THR A 70 11.16 -20.31 5.40
C THR A 70 9.72 -20.18 5.87
N THR A 71 9.46 -20.42 7.17
CA THR A 71 8.12 -20.25 7.75
C THR A 71 7.66 -18.79 7.72
N GLN A 72 8.51 -17.84 8.10
CA GLN A 72 8.21 -16.40 8.05
C GLN A 72 7.89 -15.93 6.63
N TRP A 73 8.61 -16.44 5.63
CA TRP A 73 8.34 -16.12 4.22
C TRP A 73 6.99 -16.63 3.76
N VAL A 74 6.72 -17.91 4.01
CA VAL A 74 5.44 -18.54 3.64
C VAL A 74 4.27 -17.82 4.32
N GLN A 75 4.39 -17.52 5.61
CA GLN A 75 3.38 -16.78 6.36
C GLN A 75 3.13 -15.38 5.77
N THR A 76 4.19 -14.64 5.48
CA THR A 76 4.10 -13.29 4.93
C THR A 76 3.46 -13.29 3.54
N PHE A 77 3.79 -14.27 2.70
CA PHE A 77 3.16 -14.45 1.38
C PHE A 77 1.64 -14.64 1.48
N PHE A 78 1.19 -15.54 2.37
CA PHE A 78 -0.24 -15.78 2.56
C PHE A 78 -0.97 -14.54 3.07
N LEU A 79 -0.42 -13.86 4.09
CA LEU A 79 -1.00 -12.63 4.63
C LEU A 79 -1.15 -11.54 3.56
N ILE A 80 -0.09 -11.28 2.80
CA ILE A 80 -0.11 -10.29 1.71
C ILE A 80 -1.13 -10.67 0.63
N SER A 81 -1.23 -11.95 0.29
CA SER A 81 -2.16 -12.42 -0.75
C SER A 81 -3.63 -12.19 -0.37
N VAL A 82 -3.98 -12.41 0.90
CA VAL A 82 -5.34 -12.23 1.42
C VAL A 82 -5.71 -10.74 1.41
N ILE A 83 -4.82 -9.87 1.91
CA ILE A 83 -5.04 -8.42 1.92
C ILE A 83 -5.22 -7.90 0.50
N LEU A 84 -4.32 -8.27 -0.43
CA LEU A 84 -4.41 -7.86 -1.83
C LEU A 84 -5.68 -8.37 -2.52
N ALA A 85 -6.17 -9.55 -2.18
CA ALA A 85 -7.40 -10.10 -2.75
C ALA A 85 -8.62 -9.27 -2.32
N ILE A 86 -8.70 -8.90 -1.04
CA ILE A 86 -9.77 -8.06 -0.48
C ILE A 86 -9.76 -6.68 -1.15
N ASP A 87 -8.61 -6.00 -1.19
CA ASP A 87 -8.46 -4.68 -1.81
C ASP A 87 -8.79 -4.70 -3.30
N SER A 88 -8.32 -5.74 -4.00
CA SER A 88 -8.59 -5.91 -5.43
C SER A 88 -10.08 -6.09 -5.71
N PHE A 89 -10.77 -6.86 -4.86
CA PHE A 89 -12.21 -7.07 -4.96
C PHE A 89 -12.97 -5.77 -4.71
N LEU A 90 -12.65 -5.05 -3.63
CA LEU A 90 -13.24 -3.76 -3.30
C LEU A 90 -13.03 -2.74 -4.43
N CYS A 91 -11.82 -2.66 -4.98
CA CYS A 91 -11.49 -1.78 -6.10
C CYS A 91 -12.36 -2.06 -7.34
N VAL A 92 -12.53 -3.33 -7.69
CA VAL A 92 -13.36 -3.74 -8.84
C VAL A 92 -14.82 -3.39 -8.62
N VAL A 93 -15.36 -3.70 -7.43
CA VAL A 93 -16.77 -3.44 -7.08
C VAL A 93 -17.09 -1.95 -7.08
N VAL A 94 -16.21 -1.12 -6.50
CA VAL A 94 -16.36 0.34 -6.50
C VAL A 94 -16.26 0.91 -7.91
N LEU A 95 -15.28 0.49 -8.71
CA LEU A 95 -15.14 0.97 -10.09
C LEU A 95 -16.29 0.49 -10.99
N HIS A 96 -16.85 -0.70 -10.72
CA HIS A 96 -18.06 -1.16 -11.38
C HIS A 96 -19.26 -0.26 -11.03
N ALA A 97 -19.44 0.09 -9.75
CA ALA A 97 -20.46 1.04 -9.32
C ALA A 97 -20.30 2.40 -10.03
N CYS A 98 -19.09 2.97 -10.03
CA CYS A 98 -18.78 4.21 -10.74
C CYS A 98 -19.09 4.11 -12.25
N GLY A 99 -18.80 2.97 -12.88
CA GLY A 99 -19.12 2.70 -14.27
C GLY A 99 -20.63 2.70 -14.54
N GLN A 100 -21.41 2.07 -13.66
CA GLN A 100 -22.87 2.06 -13.74
C GLN A 100 -23.46 3.47 -13.59
N PHE A 101 -22.97 4.27 -12.65
CA PHE A 101 -23.38 5.68 -12.51
C PHE A 101 -23.00 6.52 -13.74
N ALA A 102 -21.83 6.28 -14.34
CA ALA A 102 -21.44 6.99 -15.56
C ALA A 102 -22.34 6.63 -16.76
N VAL A 103 -22.76 5.36 -16.87
CA VAL A 103 -23.75 4.93 -17.88
C VAL A 103 -25.10 5.59 -17.62
N LEU A 104 -25.58 5.56 -16.37
CA LEU A 104 -26.83 6.21 -15.98
C LEU A 104 -26.81 7.71 -16.30
N SER A 105 -25.73 8.41 -15.94
CA SER A 105 -25.55 9.84 -16.24
C SER A 105 -25.63 10.12 -17.74
N LYS A 106 -25.01 9.27 -18.58
CA LYS A 106 -25.11 9.40 -20.03
C LYS A 106 -26.54 9.16 -20.56
N ARG A 107 -27.27 8.20 -19.98
CA ARG A 107 -28.68 7.95 -20.34
C ARG A 107 -29.57 9.14 -19.99
N ILE A 108 -29.37 9.75 -18.82
CA ILE A 108 -30.11 10.95 -18.40
C ILE A 108 -29.83 12.12 -19.35
N LYS A 109 -28.57 12.38 -19.71
CA LYS A 109 -28.21 13.46 -20.65
C LYS A 109 -28.82 13.30 -22.05
N ASN A 110 -28.99 12.06 -22.49
CA ASN A 110 -29.54 11.74 -23.80
C ASN A 110 -31.06 11.56 -23.80
N TYR A 111 -31.73 11.81 -22.67
CA TYR A 111 -33.17 11.63 -22.55
C TYR A 111 -33.92 12.77 -23.26
N THR A 112 -34.75 12.43 -24.25
CA THR A 112 -35.46 13.39 -25.11
C THR A 112 -36.89 13.71 -24.67
N GLY A 113 -37.34 13.23 -23.50
CA GLY A 113 -38.67 13.57 -22.95
C GLY A 113 -39.86 12.82 -23.56
N ILE A 114 -39.67 12.15 -24.71
CA ILE A 114 -40.78 11.60 -25.54
C ILE A 114 -40.93 10.07 -25.37
N VAL A 115 -40.00 9.41 -24.68
CA VAL A 115 -39.96 7.94 -24.59
C VAL A 115 -40.95 7.43 -23.53
N LYS A 116 -42.09 6.88 -23.99
CA LYS A 116 -43.04 6.14 -23.14
C LYS A 116 -42.54 4.70 -22.91
N HIS A 117 -42.91 4.10 -21.78
CA HIS A 117 -42.55 2.72 -21.44
C HIS A 117 -43.30 1.74 -22.35
N GLU A 118 -42.71 1.37 -23.47
CA GLU A 118 -43.23 0.29 -24.32
C GLU A 118 -42.67 -1.05 -23.82
N LYS A 119 -43.57 -2.00 -23.48
CA LYS A 119 -43.18 -3.37 -23.10
C LYS A 119 -42.66 -4.08 -24.35
N VAL A 120 -41.39 -3.88 -24.69
CA VAL A 120 -40.75 -4.55 -25.83
C VAL A 120 -40.56 -6.03 -25.51
N ASN A 121 -41.42 -6.86 -26.11
CA ASN A 121 -41.28 -8.31 -26.20
C ASN A 121 -40.22 -8.64 -27.29
N ASN A 122 -38.93 -8.44 -27.01
CA ASN A 122 -37.81 -9.29 -27.49
C ASN A 122 -36.42 -8.68 -27.20
N ASN A 123 -35.73 -9.37 -26.29
CA ASN A 123 -34.32 -9.74 -26.21
C ASN A 123 -33.16 -8.77 -26.36
N ASN A 124 -33.23 -7.52 -26.84
CA ASN A 124 -31.98 -6.69 -26.90
C ASN A 124 -32.15 -5.17 -26.73
N GLY A 125 -33.35 -4.66 -26.41
CA GLY A 125 -33.58 -3.22 -26.21
C GLY A 125 -33.72 -2.86 -24.74
N GLU A 126 -32.68 -2.28 -24.12
CA GLU A 126 -32.83 -1.62 -22.81
C GLU A 126 -33.80 -0.44 -22.95
N CYS A 127 -34.95 -0.50 -22.27
CA CYS A 127 -35.95 0.56 -22.30
C CYS A 127 -35.38 1.89 -21.75
N ALA A 128 -35.42 2.96 -22.56
CA ALA A 128 -34.88 4.28 -22.21
C ALA A 128 -35.91 5.22 -21.55
N CYS A 129 -36.99 4.65 -21.00
CA CYS A 129 -38.07 5.41 -20.38
C CYS A 129 -37.63 6.07 -19.06
N LEU A 130 -38.23 7.21 -18.68
CA LEU A 130 -37.88 7.89 -17.43
C LEU A 130 -38.09 6.99 -16.20
N SER A 131 -39.19 6.24 -16.16
CA SER A 131 -39.48 5.29 -15.07
C SER A 131 -38.39 4.20 -14.94
N CYS A 132 -37.85 3.74 -16.07
CA CYS A 132 -36.79 2.73 -16.17
C CYS A 132 -35.46 3.31 -15.64
N ILE A 133 -35.15 4.54 -16.03
CA ILE A 133 -33.96 5.28 -15.58
C ILE A 133 -34.01 5.51 -14.06
N VAL A 134 -35.16 5.95 -13.53
CA VAL A 134 -35.36 6.16 -12.08
C VAL A 134 -35.23 4.83 -11.32
N LYS A 135 -35.86 3.75 -11.81
CA LYS A 135 -35.74 2.42 -11.19
C LYS A 135 -34.28 1.94 -11.16
N ASN A 136 -33.55 2.13 -12.26
CA ASN A 136 -32.13 1.79 -12.31
C ASN A 136 -31.30 2.66 -11.35
N HIS A 137 -31.62 3.94 -11.21
CA HIS A 137 -30.94 4.82 -10.25
C HIS A 137 -31.12 4.35 -8.80
N VAL A 138 -32.37 4.05 -8.41
CA VAL A 138 -32.69 3.55 -7.07
C VAL A 138 -31.99 2.21 -6.80
N SER A 139 -32.03 1.28 -7.75
CA SER A 139 -31.34 0.00 -7.63
C SER A 139 -29.81 0.15 -7.50
N LEU A 140 -29.20 1.13 -8.18
CA LEU A 140 -27.77 1.42 -8.02
C LEU A 140 -27.43 2.03 -6.66
N ILE A 141 -28.31 2.85 -6.09
CA ILE A 141 -28.12 3.37 -4.72
C ILE A 141 -28.18 2.20 -3.72
N GLU A 142 -29.15 1.30 -3.87
CA GLU A 142 -29.27 0.11 -3.03
C GLU A 142 -28.03 -0.79 -3.16
N TYR A 143 -27.51 -0.99 -4.37
CA TYR A 143 -26.26 -1.71 -4.61
C TYR A 143 -25.06 -1.06 -3.89
N VAL A 144 -24.91 0.26 -3.93
CA VAL A 144 -23.85 0.96 -3.19
C VAL A 144 -24.01 0.79 -1.69
N LYS A 145 -25.25 0.85 -1.18
CA LYS A 145 -25.52 0.66 0.24
C LYS A 145 -25.10 -0.74 0.71
N ILE A 146 -25.37 -1.78 -0.07
CA ILE A 146 -24.91 -3.14 0.22
C ILE A 146 -23.38 -3.21 0.29
N ILE A 147 -22.67 -2.52 -0.62
CA ILE A 147 -21.20 -2.45 -0.59
C ILE A 147 -20.72 -1.73 0.67
N GLU A 148 -21.33 -0.60 1.00
CA GLU A 148 -21.00 0.18 2.19
C GLU A 148 -21.18 -0.67 3.46
N ASP A 149 -22.35 -1.27 3.67
CA ASP A 149 -22.65 -2.10 4.84
C ASP A 149 -21.71 -3.32 4.92
N SER A 150 -21.30 -3.90 3.78
CA SER A 150 -20.40 -5.06 3.74
C SER A 150 -18.94 -4.73 4.06
N PHE A 151 -18.47 -3.54 3.65
CA PHE A 151 -17.05 -3.17 3.73
C PHE A 151 -16.75 -2.09 4.78
N ASN A 152 -17.75 -1.45 5.39
CA ASN A 152 -17.55 -0.35 6.33
C ASN A 152 -16.63 -0.73 7.51
N GLU A 153 -16.95 -1.83 8.19
CA GLU A 153 -16.12 -2.32 9.30
C GLU A 153 -14.72 -2.73 8.83
N LEU A 154 -14.64 -3.41 7.69
CA LEU A 154 -13.36 -3.84 7.12
C LEU A 154 -12.45 -2.65 6.80
N ILE A 155 -12.99 -1.62 6.16
CA ILE A 155 -12.28 -0.38 5.82
C ILE A 155 -11.85 0.33 7.11
N LEU A 156 -12.68 0.35 8.15
CA LEU A 156 -12.33 0.95 9.43
C LEU A 156 -11.11 0.27 10.05
N PHE A 157 -11.12 -1.07 10.15
CA PHE A 157 -9.98 -1.82 10.68
C PHE A 157 -8.72 -1.65 9.82
N GLN A 158 -8.86 -1.67 8.50
CA GLN A 158 -7.75 -1.44 7.58
C GLN A 158 -7.12 -0.06 7.79
N LEU A 159 -7.93 1.01 7.86
CA LEU A 159 -7.45 2.38 8.06
C LEU A 159 -6.78 2.57 9.43
N LEU A 160 -7.34 1.98 10.49
CA LEU A 160 -6.75 2.03 11.82
C LEU A 160 -5.41 1.29 11.85
N GLY A 161 -5.36 0.08 11.27
CA GLY A 161 -4.13 -0.71 11.16
C GLY A 161 -3.03 0.04 10.40
N ASP A 162 -3.35 0.58 9.23
CA ASP A 162 -2.41 1.36 8.42
C ASP A 162 -1.94 2.63 9.15
N SER A 163 -2.83 3.30 9.89
CA SER A 163 -2.46 4.50 10.66
C SER A 163 -1.46 4.20 11.77
N VAL A 164 -1.66 3.09 12.50
CA VAL A 164 -0.74 2.65 13.56
C VAL A 164 0.60 2.25 12.95
N LEU A 165 0.59 1.46 11.87
CA LEU A 165 1.80 1.04 11.18
C LEU A 165 2.62 2.26 10.70
N LEU A 166 1.97 3.22 10.05
CA LEU A 166 2.60 4.45 9.58
C LEU A 166 3.14 5.31 10.72
N SER A 167 2.47 5.32 11.87
CA SER A 167 2.95 6.04 13.06
C SER A 167 4.23 5.41 13.64
N VAL A 168 4.31 4.08 13.71
CA VAL A 168 5.48 3.34 14.21
C VAL A 168 6.67 3.54 13.27
N GLU A 169 6.46 3.35 11.96
CA GLU A 169 7.48 3.61 10.95
C GLU A 169 7.97 5.07 10.99
N GLY A 170 7.04 6.02 11.16
CA GLY A 170 7.35 7.43 11.33
C GLY A 170 8.22 7.71 12.55
N TYR A 171 7.92 7.09 13.70
CA TYR A 171 8.71 7.21 14.92
C TYR A 171 10.12 6.62 14.75
N LEU A 172 10.23 5.42 14.16
CA LEU A 172 11.53 4.77 13.89
C LEU A 172 12.42 5.64 12.99
N LEU A 173 11.84 6.31 11.99
CA LEU A 173 12.57 7.24 11.14
C LEU A 173 13.08 8.47 11.90
N VAL A 174 12.31 9.00 12.85
CA VAL A 174 12.75 10.14 13.69
C VAL A 174 13.90 9.73 14.61
N VAL A 175 13.77 8.60 15.30
CA VAL A 175 14.83 8.10 16.19
C VAL A 175 16.12 7.83 15.41
N ALA A 176 16.02 7.23 14.22
CA ALA A 176 17.18 7.01 13.35
C ALA A 176 17.86 8.32 12.92
N GLU A 177 17.07 9.37 12.69
CA GLU A 177 17.56 10.70 12.35
C GLU A 177 18.28 11.37 13.54
N ASP A 178 17.71 11.27 14.74
CA ASP A 178 18.31 11.83 15.95
C ASP A 178 19.65 11.17 16.26
N ILE A 179 19.73 9.84 16.20
CA ILE A 179 21.00 9.10 16.37
C ILE A 179 22.04 9.56 15.35
N ARG A 180 21.63 9.76 14.10
CA ARG A 180 22.50 10.25 13.03
C ARG A 180 23.02 11.66 13.33
N ASN A 181 22.16 12.55 13.81
CA ASN A 181 22.53 13.93 14.16
C ASN A 181 23.48 13.97 15.37
N THR A 182 23.21 13.17 16.42
CA THR A 182 24.09 13.06 17.60
C THR A 182 25.46 12.50 17.22
N ALA A 183 25.50 11.46 16.36
CA ALA A 183 26.76 10.91 15.88
C ALA A 183 27.56 11.92 15.04
N TYR A 184 26.87 12.75 14.24
CA TYR A 184 27.51 13.80 13.45
C TYR A 184 28.10 14.93 14.30
N ASN A 185 27.39 15.33 15.35
CA ASN A 185 27.81 16.41 16.25
C ASN A 185 28.85 15.98 17.29
N LEU A 186 29.18 14.69 17.37
CA LEU A 186 30.23 14.22 18.26
C LEU A 186 31.59 14.79 17.81
N GLU A 187 32.42 15.29 18.74
CA GLU A 187 33.79 15.76 18.44
C GLU A 187 34.75 14.60 18.13
N TRP A 188 34.41 13.78 17.13
CA TRP A 188 35.10 12.55 16.74
C TRP A 188 36.60 12.77 16.46
N TYR A 189 36.99 13.98 16.07
CA TYR A 189 38.37 14.41 15.80
C TYR A 189 39.24 14.55 17.05
N ARG A 190 38.67 14.55 18.26
CA ARG A 190 39.43 14.65 19.53
C ARG A 190 39.78 13.30 20.15
N TYR A 191 39.25 12.20 19.62
CA TYR A 191 39.50 10.85 20.14
C TYR A 191 40.77 10.25 19.52
N THR A 192 41.57 9.57 20.34
CA THR A 192 42.81 8.91 19.93
C THR A 192 42.56 7.82 18.88
N SER A 193 43.49 7.70 17.93
CA SER A 193 43.43 6.83 16.72
C SER A 193 43.05 5.35 16.96
N CYS A 194 43.20 4.83 18.18
CA CYS A 194 42.77 3.48 18.56
C CYS A 194 41.26 3.31 18.79
N SER A 195 40.49 4.39 19.00
CA SER A 195 39.03 4.34 19.08
C SER A 195 38.42 4.82 17.77
N ALA A 196 38.55 4.02 16.71
CA ALA A 196 37.85 4.27 15.44
C ALA A 196 36.32 4.13 15.55
N SER A 197 35.80 3.79 16.74
CA SER A 197 34.39 3.56 17.06
C SER A 197 33.46 4.71 16.67
N PRO A 198 33.78 6.00 16.90
CA PRO A 198 32.92 7.12 16.50
C PRO A 198 32.86 7.31 14.98
N LEU A 199 33.97 7.12 14.27
CA LEU A 199 34.03 7.14 12.81
C LEU A 199 33.26 5.97 12.19
N VAL A 200 33.33 4.78 12.79
CA VAL A 200 32.50 3.62 12.40
C VAL A 200 31.02 3.90 12.64
N LEU A 201 30.66 4.59 13.73
CA LEU A 201 29.28 4.99 14.04
C LEU A 201 28.76 6.04 13.05
N LEU A 202 29.60 6.99 12.63
CA LEU A 202 29.37 7.97 11.57
C LEU A 202 29.25 7.34 10.17
N ILE A 203 30.10 6.36 9.85
CA ILE A 203 30.04 5.63 8.57
C ILE A 203 28.82 4.69 8.55
N ARG A 204 28.46 4.08 9.68
CA ARG A 204 27.26 3.24 9.82
C ARG A 204 25.95 4.05 9.87
N SER A 205 25.94 5.23 10.48
CA SER A 205 24.79 6.15 10.42
C SER A 205 24.72 6.90 9.08
N GLY A 206 25.86 7.03 8.39
CA GLY A 206 26.01 7.54 7.02
C GLY A 206 25.57 6.56 5.93
N PHE A 207 25.64 5.24 6.20
CA PHE A 207 24.71 4.25 5.64
C PHE A 207 23.33 4.52 6.24
N SER A 208 22.78 5.68 5.90
CA SER A 208 21.38 5.95 6.12
C SER A 208 20.60 4.72 5.66
N CYS A 209 19.60 4.29 6.43
CA CYS A 209 18.43 3.64 5.86
C CYS A 209 17.78 4.62 4.87
N LYS A 210 18.45 4.84 3.74
CA LYS A 210 17.99 5.59 2.58
C LYS A 210 17.11 4.62 1.85
N ILE A 211 15.90 4.40 2.36
CA ILE A 211 14.83 3.85 1.53
C ILE A 211 14.56 4.94 0.50
N THR A 212 15.25 4.83 -0.64
CA THR A 212 15.18 5.81 -1.70
C THR A 212 14.10 5.30 -2.65
N ALA A 213 13.01 6.03 -2.81
CA ALA A 213 11.97 5.66 -3.77
C ALA A 213 12.57 5.73 -5.19
N GLY A 214 13.03 4.60 -5.72
CA GLY A 214 13.58 4.46 -7.07
C GLY A 214 14.74 5.40 -7.42
N ARG A 215 15.56 5.84 -6.45
CA ARG A 215 16.60 6.90 -6.60
C ARG A 215 16.08 8.33 -6.87
N PHE A 216 14.77 8.56 -6.90
CA PHE A 216 14.19 9.89 -7.12
C PHE A 216 14.15 10.76 -5.85
N SER A 217 14.00 10.13 -4.67
CA SER A 217 14.05 10.83 -3.38
C SER A 217 14.25 9.89 -2.21
N VAL A 218 14.95 10.35 -1.18
CA VAL A 218 15.09 9.63 0.10
C VAL A 218 13.76 9.75 0.84
N MET A 219 13.11 8.63 1.18
CA MET A 219 11.91 8.62 2.02
C MET A 219 12.29 9.19 3.40
N ARG A 220 11.89 10.44 3.63
CA ARG A 220 11.99 11.14 4.93
C ARG A 220 10.57 11.36 5.45
N LEU A 221 10.39 11.51 6.76
CA LEU A 221 9.09 11.91 7.34
C LEU A 221 8.51 13.17 6.68
N SER A 222 9.39 14.10 6.26
CA SER A 222 9.02 15.29 5.49
C SER A 222 8.38 14.98 4.13
N TYR A 223 8.79 13.90 3.45
CA TYR A 223 8.16 13.43 2.21
C TYR A 223 6.78 12.83 2.46
N TYR A 224 6.62 12.04 3.52
CA TYR A 224 5.32 11.47 3.89
C TYR A 224 4.31 12.57 4.24
N LYS A 225 4.71 13.54 5.08
CA LYS A 225 3.93 14.75 5.38
C LYS A 225 3.56 15.50 4.10
N LYS A 226 4.49 15.61 3.15
CA LYS A 226 4.26 16.25 1.86
C LYS A 226 3.23 15.49 1.02
N ILE A 227 3.30 14.16 0.94
CA ILE A 227 2.32 13.32 0.23
C ILE A 227 0.93 13.49 0.83
N ILE A 228 0.78 13.37 2.16
CA ILE A 228 -0.52 13.58 2.85
C ILE A 228 -1.06 14.98 2.54
N THR A 229 -0.22 16.00 2.70
CA THR A 229 -0.64 17.39 2.46
C THR A 229 -1.08 17.57 1.01
N THR A 230 -0.34 17.01 0.04
CA THR A 230 -0.72 17.08 -1.38
C THR A 230 -2.02 16.34 -1.68
N SER A 231 -2.25 15.16 -1.10
CA SER A 231 -3.50 14.41 -1.29
C SER A 231 -4.69 15.16 -0.71
N ILE A 232 -4.56 15.72 0.49
CA ILE A 232 -5.59 16.57 1.11
C ILE A 232 -5.87 17.78 0.22
N SER A 233 -4.83 18.46 -0.28
CA SER A 233 -4.97 19.58 -1.20
C SER A 233 -5.72 19.20 -2.48
N TYR A 234 -5.42 18.04 -3.08
CA TYR A 234 -6.13 17.55 -4.27
C TYR A 234 -7.61 17.27 -3.99
N ILE A 235 -7.93 16.66 -2.86
CA ILE A 235 -9.32 16.42 -2.44
C ILE A 235 -10.06 17.75 -2.22
N SER A 236 -9.41 18.73 -1.59
CA SER A 236 -9.96 20.08 -1.39
C SER A 236 -10.26 20.79 -2.71
N VAL A 237 -9.34 20.73 -3.68
CA VAL A 237 -9.55 21.29 -5.03
C VAL A 237 -10.70 20.57 -5.75
N LEU A 238 -10.76 19.24 -5.68
CA LEU A 238 -11.87 18.47 -6.27
C LEU A 238 -13.22 18.82 -5.65
N LYS A 239 -13.27 19.06 -4.32
CA LYS A 239 -14.49 19.54 -3.64
C LYS A 239 -14.88 20.96 -4.09
N ALA A 240 -13.92 21.82 -4.38
CA ALA A 240 -14.17 23.20 -4.81
C ALA A 240 -14.62 23.33 -6.28
N ILE A 241 -14.42 22.29 -7.10
CA ILE A 241 -14.82 22.25 -8.52
C ILE A 241 -16.25 21.68 -8.69
N LYS A 242 -16.94 21.37 -7.60
CA LYS A 242 -18.33 20.92 -7.58
C LYS A 242 -19.25 22.08 -7.19
#